data_AF-A0A7S4NGS4-F1
#
_entry.id   AF-A0A7S4NGS4-F1
#
_cell.length_a   1.000
_cell.length_b   1.000
_cell.length_c   1.000
_cell.angle_alpha   90.00
_cell.angle_beta   90.00
_cell.angle_gamma   90.00
#
_symmetry.space_group_name_H-M   'P 1'
#
loop_
_entity.id
_entity.type
_entity.pdbx_description
1 polymer ?
#
loop_
_entity_poly.entity_id
_entity_poly.type
_entity_poly.pdbx_seq_one_letter_code
_entity_poly.pdbx_strand_id
1 'polypeptide(L)'
;MIHCSTVHSERLSFKQMKDDKGDLHLAVHSKPFWPPYEPQHKEHLVDFVFIRRDKQLCFPSPPFANIPSHKIAKLDSNERKKRVRLLEMQAAGQETVSRYTHCDRFPVRQYYHSRTKLPMLDNEWEEDSDEEPDDSWLHRMGEVLMDDFDDVMGTEKVFMKIWNMFMKSHIITADKDFPQKCTEFVSAHGRKLVRLNLRQNLMLHLFNLWDSRLLSPSHILSCISAYDSIQETVDTTKRSGSSNHLSPGSPKKRGRHLDLERI
;
A
#
# COMPACT_ATOMS: atom_id res chain seq x y z
N MET A 1 5.42 47.36 23.37
CA MET A 1 4.27 47.04 22.48
C MET A 1 3.31 48.20 22.27
N ILE A 2 3.18 49.13 23.23
CA ILE A 2 2.28 50.30 23.14
C ILE A 2 2.52 51.07 21.82
N HIS A 3 3.77 51.43 21.49
CA HIS A 3 4.09 52.15 20.25
C HIS A 3 3.59 51.46 18.97
N CYS A 4 3.82 50.15 18.80
CA CYS A 4 3.41 49.42 17.59
C CYS A 4 1.89 49.30 17.45
N SER A 5 1.17 49.09 18.56
CA SER A 5 -0.29 49.12 18.56
C SER A 5 -0.85 50.51 18.31
N THR A 6 -0.21 51.57 18.83
CA THR A 6 -0.74 52.93 18.66
C THR A 6 -0.50 53.46 17.24
N VAL A 7 0.63 53.11 16.60
CA VAL A 7 1.01 53.63 15.27
C VAL A 7 0.49 52.76 14.11
N HIS A 8 0.34 51.46 14.30
CA HIS A 8 -0.02 50.53 13.21
C HIS A 8 -1.35 49.78 13.43
N SER A 9 -2.16 50.15 14.44
CA SER A 9 -3.45 49.51 14.76
C SER A 9 -4.47 49.54 13.62
N GLU A 10 -4.37 50.48 12.69
CA GLU A 10 -5.29 50.58 11.56
C GLU A 10 -5.10 49.44 10.56
N ARG A 11 -3.84 49.05 10.29
CA ARG A 11 -3.47 48.08 9.24
C ARG A 11 -3.10 46.70 9.79
N LEU A 12 -2.54 46.66 11.00
CA LEU A 12 -1.96 45.46 11.60
C LEU A 12 -2.56 45.21 12.99
N SER A 13 -2.87 43.96 13.31
CA SER A 13 -3.21 43.54 14.66
C SER A 13 -2.08 42.70 15.25
N PHE A 14 -1.68 43.08 16.46
CA PHE A 14 -0.56 42.48 17.17
C PHE A 14 -1.10 41.64 18.31
N LYS A 15 -0.72 40.36 18.36
CA LYS A 15 -1.05 39.45 19.46
C LYS A 15 0.26 38.98 20.09
N GLN A 16 0.46 39.31 21.36
CA GLN A 16 1.57 38.73 22.12
C GLN A 16 1.20 37.36 22.65
N MET A 17 2.18 36.48 22.69
CA MET A 17 2.09 35.18 23.32
C MET A 17 3.45 34.86 23.92
N LYS A 18 3.47 34.21 25.08
CA LYS A 18 4.70 33.59 25.57
C LYS A 18 4.64 32.12 25.22
N ASP A 19 5.75 31.56 24.73
CA ASP A 19 5.84 30.11 24.57
C ASP A 19 6.04 29.44 25.93
N ASP A 20 6.10 28.10 25.92
CA ASP A 20 6.36 27.30 27.11
C ASP A 20 7.69 27.66 27.80
N LYS A 21 8.66 28.29 27.09
CA LYS A 21 9.97 28.71 27.62
C LYS A 21 9.92 30.09 28.26
N GLY A 22 8.81 30.81 28.10
CA GLY A 22 8.66 32.19 28.56
C GLY A 22 9.18 33.22 27.55
N ASP A 23 9.61 32.78 26.36
CA ASP A 23 10.06 33.66 25.30
C ASP A 23 8.85 34.38 24.70
N LEU A 24 8.97 35.69 24.51
CA LEU A 24 7.88 36.53 24.02
C LEU A 24 7.80 36.47 22.49
N HIS A 25 6.74 35.87 21.98
CA HIS A 25 6.39 35.83 20.57
C HIS A 25 5.36 36.91 20.24
N LEU A 26 5.55 37.60 19.11
CA LEU A 26 4.64 38.61 18.60
C LEU A 26 4.07 38.15 17.26
N ALA A 27 2.79 37.84 17.23
CA ALA A 27 2.07 37.52 16.00
C ALA A 27 1.44 38.79 15.42
N VAL A 28 1.81 39.12 14.18
CA VAL A 28 1.30 40.29 13.45
C VAL A 28 0.35 39.81 12.36
N HIS A 29 -0.88 40.31 12.33
CA HIS A 29 -1.88 39.97 11.32
C HIS A 29 -2.25 41.22 10.54
N SER A 30 -2.34 41.11 9.22
CA SER A 30 -2.92 42.17 8.38
C SER A 30 -4.44 42.10 8.45
N LYS A 31 -5.10 43.25 8.63
CA LYS A 31 -6.57 43.32 8.54
C LYS A 31 -7.01 43.13 7.08
N PRO A 32 -8.02 42.30 6.80
CA PRO A 32 -8.32 41.80 5.45
C PRO A 32 -8.88 42.82 4.46
N PHE A 33 -9.09 44.08 4.85
CA PHE A 33 -9.73 45.08 3.99
C PHE A 33 -8.89 46.36 3.90
N TRP A 34 -7.90 46.35 3.01
CA TRP A 34 -7.32 47.57 2.48
C TRP A 34 -6.84 47.35 1.03
N PRO A 35 -7.12 48.27 0.09
CA PRO A 35 -6.66 48.11 -1.30
C PRO A 35 -5.14 48.22 -1.41
N PRO A 36 -4.52 47.65 -2.46
CA PRO A 36 -3.07 47.60 -2.61
C PRO A 36 -2.52 49.02 -2.81
N TYR A 37 -1.53 49.42 -2.01
CA TYR A 37 -0.78 50.67 -2.22
C TYR A 37 0.68 50.36 -2.53
N GLU A 38 1.19 51.03 -3.56
CA GLU A 38 2.59 51.01 -4.03
C GLU A 38 3.55 51.61 -2.98
N PRO A 39 4.67 50.93 -2.65
CA PRO A 39 5.50 51.33 -1.52
C PRO A 39 6.54 52.39 -1.93
N GLN A 40 6.54 53.56 -1.27
CA GLN A 40 7.57 54.60 -1.46
C GLN A 40 8.67 54.64 -0.38
N HIS A 41 8.66 53.80 0.67
CA HIS A 41 9.78 53.77 1.62
C HIS A 41 10.08 52.33 2.09
N LYS A 42 11.28 51.83 1.73
CA LYS A 42 11.79 50.49 2.05
C LYS A 42 13.12 50.58 2.79
N GLU A 43 13.11 50.87 4.09
CA GLU A 43 14.35 50.74 4.88
C GLU A 43 14.23 49.81 6.09
N HIS A 44 13.02 49.44 6.52
CA HIS A 44 12.81 48.71 7.79
C HIS A 44 12.04 47.37 7.63
N LEU A 45 11.86 46.86 6.42
CA LEU A 45 11.06 45.64 6.15
C LEU A 45 11.87 44.48 5.54
N VAL A 46 13.19 44.46 5.73
CA VAL A 46 14.10 43.56 5.00
C VAL A 46 14.05 42.10 5.52
N ASP A 47 13.60 41.87 6.76
CA ASP A 47 13.62 40.55 7.41
C ASP A 47 12.24 39.87 7.58
N PHE A 48 11.19 40.35 6.91
CA PHE A 48 9.84 39.79 7.08
C PHE A 48 9.46 38.82 5.96
N VAL A 49 9.13 37.58 6.34
CA VAL A 49 8.51 36.59 5.43
C VAL A 49 6.99 36.82 5.41
N PHE A 50 6.45 37.21 4.25
CA PHE A 50 5.02 37.39 4.06
C PHE A 50 4.36 36.08 3.63
N ILE A 51 3.57 35.46 4.53
CA ILE A 51 2.76 34.28 4.21
C ILE A 51 1.35 34.76 3.85
N ARG A 52 1.00 34.68 2.55
CA ARG A 52 -0.36 34.96 2.07
C ARG A 52 -1.24 33.73 2.35
N ARG A 53 -2.25 33.86 3.21
CA ARG A 53 -3.19 32.77 3.49
C ARG A 53 -4.28 32.74 2.43
N ASP A 54 -4.34 31.66 1.67
CA ASP A 54 -5.54 31.28 0.93
C ASP A 54 -6.42 30.45 1.88
N LYS A 55 -7.67 30.88 2.03
CA LYS A 55 -8.81 30.20 2.69
C LYS A 55 -8.61 29.65 4.12
N GLN A 56 -9.14 30.42 5.07
CA GLN A 56 -9.84 30.02 6.30
C GLN A 56 -9.58 28.59 6.86
N LEU A 57 -8.37 28.32 7.33
CA LEU A 57 -8.13 27.30 8.35
C LEU A 57 -8.26 27.95 9.73
N CYS A 58 -9.29 27.56 10.50
CA CYS A 58 -9.38 27.88 11.92
C CYS A 58 -8.24 27.15 12.63
N PHE A 59 -7.16 27.86 12.97
CA PHE A 59 -6.13 27.34 13.85
C PHE A 59 -6.54 27.58 15.31
N PRO A 60 -6.77 26.54 16.14
CA PRO A 60 -6.77 26.72 17.58
C PRO A 60 -5.33 27.01 18.03
N SER A 61 -5.07 28.25 18.43
CA SER A 61 -3.75 28.82 18.79
C SER A 61 -2.70 28.84 17.65
N PRO A 62 -1.82 29.86 17.59
CA PRO A 62 -0.80 29.91 16.54
C PRO A 62 0.18 28.74 16.69
N PRO A 63 0.61 28.11 15.57
CA PRO A 63 1.46 26.91 15.56
C PRO A 63 2.85 27.11 16.20
N PHE A 64 3.21 28.34 16.56
CA PHE A 64 4.48 28.71 17.17
C PHE A 64 4.46 28.71 18.71
N ALA A 65 3.28 28.59 19.34
CA ALA A 65 3.15 28.54 20.79
C ALA A 65 3.73 27.24 21.37
N ASN A 66 3.59 26.14 20.61
CA ASN A 66 4.06 24.83 20.98
C ASN A 66 5.35 24.55 20.22
N ILE A 67 6.40 24.15 20.94
CA ILE A 67 7.65 23.70 20.31
C ILE A 67 7.31 22.56 19.34
N PRO A 68 7.70 22.64 18.05
CA PRO A 68 7.39 21.59 17.10
C PRO A 68 8.01 20.26 17.55
N SER A 69 7.29 19.16 17.34
CA SER A 69 7.64 17.80 17.84
C SER A 69 9.10 17.41 17.57
N HIS A 70 9.65 17.74 16.41
CA HIS A 70 11.04 17.46 16.05
C HIS A 70 12.09 18.15 16.96
N LYS A 71 11.77 19.31 17.56
CA LYS A 71 12.66 19.98 18.53
C LYS A 71 12.53 19.36 19.92
N ILE A 72 11.33 18.91 20.30
CA ILE A 72 11.09 18.17 21.55
C ILE A 72 11.80 16.81 21.50
N ALA A 73 11.76 16.12 20.37
CA ALA A 73 12.42 14.83 20.15
C ALA A 73 13.95 14.90 20.32
N LYS A 74 14.56 16.05 20.05
CA LYS A 74 16.01 16.29 20.22
C LYS A 74 16.41 16.56 21.67
N LEU A 75 15.46 16.77 22.59
CA LEU A 75 15.75 16.98 24.00
C LEU A 75 16.18 15.66 24.64
N ASP A 76 17.31 15.71 25.34
CA ASP A 76 17.81 14.60 26.16
C ASP A 76 16.79 14.22 27.26
N SER A 77 16.87 12.97 27.73
CA SER A 77 16.00 12.43 28.76
C SER A 77 16.01 13.27 30.05
N ASN A 78 17.16 13.80 30.44
CA ASN A 78 17.26 14.64 31.65
C ASN A 78 16.64 16.02 31.45
N GLU A 79 16.88 16.63 30.29
CA GLU A 79 16.28 17.91 29.89
C GLU A 79 14.75 17.81 29.90
N ARG A 80 14.24 16.70 29.36
CA ARG A 80 12.81 16.38 29.30
C ARG A 80 12.20 16.19 30.69
N LYS A 81 12.84 15.45 31.59
CA LYS A 81 12.39 15.27 32.98
C LYS A 81 12.36 16.59 33.77
N LYS A 82 13.40 17.43 33.62
CA LYS A 82 13.43 18.77 34.24
C LYS A 82 12.27 19.62 33.73
N ARG A 83 11.96 19.50 32.43
CA ARG A 83 10.90 20.25 31.78
C ARG A 83 9.50 19.83 32.25
N VAL A 84 9.25 18.52 32.35
CA VAL A 84 8.00 17.97 32.90
C VAL A 84 7.76 18.52 34.31
N ARG A 85 8.76 18.45 35.20
CA ARG A 85 8.65 18.99 36.57
C ARG A 85 8.33 20.48 36.60
N LEU A 86 9.00 21.27 35.75
CA LEU A 86 8.76 22.72 35.69
C LEU A 86 7.33 23.04 35.22
N LEU A 87 6.83 22.32 34.21
CA LEU A 87 5.48 22.50 33.68
C LEU A 87 4.42 22.06 34.70
N GLU A 88 4.65 20.97 35.45
CA GLU A 88 3.81 20.53 36.57
C GLU A 88 3.77 21.58 37.69
N MET A 89 4.93 22.15 38.06
CA MET A 89 5.01 23.23 39.05
C MET A 89 4.27 24.50 38.61
N GLN A 90 4.23 24.77 37.30
CA GLN A 90 3.52 25.91 36.71
C GLN A 90 2.03 25.64 36.46
N ALA A 91 1.52 24.47 36.89
CA ALA A 91 0.15 24.02 36.64
C ALA A 91 -0.24 24.10 35.15
N ALA A 92 0.71 23.82 34.25
CA ALA A 92 0.46 23.76 32.82
C ALA A 92 -0.56 22.65 32.50
N GLY A 93 -1.32 22.81 31.42
CA GLY A 93 -2.32 21.82 31.01
C GLY A 93 -1.73 20.42 30.82
N GLN A 94 -2.49 19.38 31.18
CA GLN A 94 -2.06 17.98 31.08
C GLN A 94 -1.61 17.61 29.65
N GLU A 95 -2.22 18.20 28.63
CA GLU A 95 -1.80 18.07 27.23
C GLU A 95 -0.35 18.54 27.01
N THR A 96 0.01 19.71 27.54
CA THR A 96 1.35 20.29 27.41
C THR A 96 2.40 19.45 28.14
N VAL A 97 2.07 18.94 29.32
CA VAL A 97 2.96 18.05 30.10
C VAL A 97 3.17 16.72 29.36
N SER A 98 2.09 16.15 28.79
CA SER A 98 2.13 14.87 28.08
C SER A 98 3.08 14.87 26.88
N ARG A 99 3.24 16.00 26.18
CA ARG A 99 4.20 16.15 25.06
C ARG A 99 5.66 15.95 25.47
N TYR A 100 5.99 16.17 26.74
CA TYR A 100 7.33 15.93 27.28
C TYR A 100 7.39 14.62 28.09
N THR A 101 6.28 13.94 28.36
CA THR A 101 6.37 12.59 28.91
C THR A 101 6.80 11.62 27.82
N HIS A 102 7.79 10.77 28.11
CA HIS A 102 8.17 9.69 27.21
C HIS A 102 7.00 8.71 27.16
N CYS A 103 6.15 8.81 26.15
CA CYS A 103 5.15 7.81 25.89
C CYS A 103 5.77 6.77 24.97
N ASP A 104 6.05 5.57 25.49
CA ASP A 104 6.51 4.44 24.66
C ASP A 104 5.48 4.01 23.61
N ARG A 105 4.25 4.53 23.72
CA ARG A 105 3.12 4.21 22.85
C ARG A 105 2.93 5.16 21.68
N PHE A 106 3.49 6.37 21.73
CA PHE A 106 3.31 7.36 20.66
C PHE A 106 4.64 7.87 20.11
N PRO A 107 4.81 7.87 18.77
CA PRO A 107 5.91 8.53 18.07
C PRO A 107 6.21 9.95 18.60
N VAL A 108 7.41 10.15 19.12
CA VAL A 108 7.88 11.51 19.51
C VAL A 108 8.22 12.36 18.27
N ARG A 109 8.38 11.72 17.09
CA ARG A 109 8.70 12.36 15.82
C ARG A 109 7.74 11.92 14.72
N GLN A 110 7.52 12.79 13.74
CA GLN A 110 6.84 12.43 12.49
C GLN A 110 7.71 11.41 11.73
N TYR A 111 7.17 10.24 11.42
CA TYR A 111 7.76 9.38 10.40
C TYR A 111 6.93 9.41 9.10
N TYR A 112 7.45 8.72 8.10
CA TYR A 112 6.97 8.70 6.75
C TYR A 112 6.95 7.26 6.25
N HIS A 113 5.93 6.93 5.47
CA HIS A 113 5.80 5.66 4.77
C HIS A 113 7.03 5.42 3.89
N SER A 114 7.63 4.23 3.96
CA SER A 114 8.90 3.96 3.27
C SER A 114 8.75 4.03 1.74
N ARG A 115 7.60 3.58 1.22
CA ARG A 115 7.29 3.53 -0.21
C ARG A 115 6.78 4.86 -0.76
N THR A 116 5.77 5.47 -0.12
CA THR A 116 5.11 6.68 -0.65
C THR A 116 5.79 7.98 -0.23
N LYS A 117 6.65 7.93 0.80
CA LYS A 117 7.30 9.10 1.42
C LYS A 117 6.31 10.11 2.02
N LEU A 118 5.05 9.73 2.21
CA LEU A 118 4.02 10.56 2.83
C LEU A 118 4.09 10.46 4.36
N PRO A 119 3.73 11.53 5.10
CA PRO A 119 3.69 11.49 6.56
C PRO A 119 2.64 10.48 7.03
N MET A 120 3.00 9.60 7.96
CA MET A 120 2.05 8.66 8.56
C MET A 120 1.15 9.36 9.58
N LEU A 121 -0.12 8.95 9.64
CA LEU A 121 -1.12 9.46 10.58
C LEU A 121 -1.02 8.75 11.95
N ASP A 122 -1.57 9.35 13.01
CA ASP A 122 -1.44 8.91 14.41
C ASP A 122 -1.94 7.48 14.71
N ASN A 123 -2.72 6.88 13.81
CA ASN A 123 -3.22 5.50 13.90
C ASN A 123 -2.57 4.53 12.90
N GLU A 124 -1.81 5.03 11.92
CA GLU A 124 -1.14 4.21 10.90
C GLU A 124 0.16 3.59 11.44
N TRP A 125 0.63 4.01 12.62
CA TRP A 125 1.83 3.50 13.26
C TRP A 125 1.71 2.07 13.78
N GLU A 126 0.49 1.63 14.10
CA GLU A 126 0.23 0.32 14.69
C GLU A 126 0.07 -0.76 13.61
N GLU A 127 -0.21 -0.36 12.37
CA GLU A 127 -0.37 -1.26 11.23
C GLU A 127 0.83 -1.14 10.30
N ASP A 128 1.68 -2.17 10.26
CA ASP A 128 2.80 -2.23 9.32
C ASP A 128 2.30 -2.57 7.91
N SER A 129 1.90 -1.54 7.17
CA SER A 129 1.48 -1.67 5.77
C SER A 129 2.62 -2.02 4.81
N ASP A 130 3.88 -2.03 5.26
CA ASP A 130 5.06 -2.36 4.43
C ASP A 130 5.42 -3.87 4.50
N GLU A 131 4.66 -4.69 5.25
CA GLU A 131 4.91 -6.13 5.37
C GLU A 131 4.40 -6.95 4.15
N GLU A 132 3.68 -6.33 3.20
CA GLU A 132 3.39 -6.99 1.91
C GLU A 132 4.63 -6.90 1.01
N PRO A 133 5.37 -8.00 0.79
CA PRO A 133 6.44 -7.98 -0.20
C PRO A 133 5.81 -7.65 -1.57
N ASP A 134 6.39 -6.68 -2.29
CA ASP A 134 6.03 -6.44 -3.70
C ASP A 134 6.59 -7.58 -4.57
N ASP A 135 5.97 -8.75 -4.42
CA ASP A 135 6.32 -9.97 -5.11
C ASP A 135 5.98 -9.89 -6.60
N SER A 136 5.19 -8.90 -7.02
CA SER A 136 4.75 -8.75 -8.40
C SER A 136 5.93 -8.51 -9.35
N TRP A 137 6.85 -7.62 -8.96
CA TRP A 137 8.09 -7.38 -9.69
C TRP A 137 8.99 -8.61 -9.71
N LEU A 138 9.14 -9.29 -8.57
CA LEU A 138 9.98 -10.49 -8.44
C LEU A 138 9.45 -11.68 -9.25
N HIS A 139 8.12 -11.81 -9.35
CA HIS A 139 7.46 -12.78 -10.21
C HIS A 139 7.71 -12.45 -11.68
N ARG A 140 7.46 -11.20 -12.09
CA ARG A 140 7.70 -10.75 -13.47
C ARG A 140 9.15 -10.95 -13.91
N MET A 141 10.09 -10.56 -13.06
CA MET A 141 11.51 -10.72 -13.37
C MET A 141 11.91 -12.20 -13.46
N GLY A 142 11.34 -13.04 -12.60
CA GLY A 142 11.53 -14.49 -12.68
C GLY A 142 10.99 -15.10 -13.98
N GLU A 143 9.85 -14.61 -14.48
CA GLU A 143 9.32 -15.06 -15.77
C GLU A 143 10.18 -14.64 -16.95
N VAL A 144 10.70 -13.40 -16.96
CA VAL A 144 11.62 -12.91 -18.00
C VAL A 144 12.90 -13.72 -17.99
N LEU A 145 13.52 -13.93 -16.82
CA LEU A 145 14.74 -14.72 -16.70
C LEU A 145 14.56 -16.17 -17.19
N MET A 146 13.38 -16.75 -16.98
CA MET A 146 13.06 -18.08 -17.51
C MET A 146 12.92 -18.11 -19.05
N ASP A 147 12.57 -17.00 -19.67
CA ASP A 147 12.46 -16.92 -21.13
C ASP A 147 13.82 -16.85 -21.82
N ASP A 148 14.84 -16.33 -21.13
CA ASP A 148 16.21 -16.15 -21.67
C ASP A 148 16.99 -17.47 -21.88
N PHE A 149 16.47 -18.62 -21.42
CA PHE A 149 17.11 -19.93 -21.62
C PHE A 149 16.86 -20.50 -23.01
N ASP A 150 17.80 -20.36 -23.94
CA ASP A 150 17.64 -20.86 -25.33
C ASP A 150 17.58 -22.39 -25.45
N ASP A 151 18.12 -23.11 -24.47
CA ASP A 151 18.21 -24.57 -24.44
C ASP A 151 17.01 -25.28 -23.81
N VAL A 152 16.07 -24.52 -23.23
CA VAL A 152 14.87 -25.07 -22.57
C VAL A 152 13.65 -24.97 -23.47
N MET A 153 12.88 -26.06 -23.55
CA MET A 153 11.67 -26.11 -24.39
C MET A 153 10.59 -25.15 -23.86
N GLY A 154 9.81 -24.54 -24.75
CA GLY A 154 8.75 -23.60 -24.35
C GLY A 154 7.72 -24.19 -23.37
N THR A 155 7.37 -25.47 -23.51
CA THR A 155 6.46 -26.17 -22.58
C THR A 155 7.07 -26.34 -21.20
N GLU A 156 8.37 -26.62 -21.12
CA GLU A 156 9.12 -26.74 -19.86
C GLU A 156 9.23 -25.38 -19.18
N LYS A 157 9.53 -24.31 -19.94
CA LYS A 157 9.53 -22.93 -19.43
C LYS A 157 8.19 -22.57 -18.79
N VAL A 158 7.08 -22.85 -19.48
CA VAL A 158 5.73 -22.57 -18.94
C VAL A 158 5.48 -23.35 -17.66
N PHE A 159 5.85 -24.63 -17.60
CA PHE A 159 5.73 -25.42 -16.38
C PHE A 159 6.56 -24.82 -15.24
N MET A 160 7.83 -24.52 -15.50
CA MET A 160 8.77 -23.97 -14.51
C MET A 160 8.32 -22.60 -13.99
N LYS A 161 7.73 -21.75 -14.83
CA LYS A 161 7.14 -20.47 -14.39
C LYS A 161 6.01 -20.68 -13.38
N ILE A 162 5.09 -21.61 -13.66
CA ILE A 162 3.97 -21.92 -12.76
C ILE A 162 4.49 -22.48 -11.43
N TRP A 163 5.47 -23.39 -11.48
CA TRP A 163 6.11 -23.95 -10.29
C TRP A 163 6.83 -22.87 -9.47
N ASN A 164 7.69 -22.07 -10.10
CA ASN A 164 8.48 -21.03 -9.41
C ASN A 164 7.58 -19.97 -8.76
N MET A 165 6.48 -19.57 -9.41
CA MET A 165 5.49 -18.66 -8.83
C MET A 165 4.79 -19.28 -7.61
N PHE A 166 4.42 -20.56 -7.68
CA PHE A 166 3.85 -21.26 -6.54
C PHE A 166 4.84 -21.33 -5.37
N MET A 167 6.10 -21.66 -5.63
CA MET A 167 7.11 -21.77 -4.59
C MET A 167 7.47 -20.42 -3.96
N LYS A 168 7.49 -19.33 -4.74
CA LYS A 168 7.75 -17.98 -4.21
C LYS A 168 6.66 -17.49 -3.26
N SER A 169 5.41 -17.86 -3.51
CA SER A 169 4.27 -17.51 -2.65
C SER A 169 4.14 -18.37 -1.38
N HIS A 170 4.95 -19.43 -1.24
CA HIS A 170 4.88 -20.34 -0.09
C HIS A 170 6.26 -20.48 0.55
N ILE A 171 6.41 -20.01 1.79
CA ILE A 171 7.63 -20.21 2.56
C ILE A 171 7.76 -21.70 2.90
N ILE A 172 8.80 -22.34 2.39
CA ILE A 172 9.20 -23.69 2.79
C ILE A 172 10.36 -23.58 3.77
N THR A 173 10.15 -24.06 4.99
CA THR A 173 11.17 -24.01 6.04
C THR A 173 11.96 -25.31 6.13
N ALA A 174 11.36 -26.46 5.76
CA ALA A 174 12.01 -27.76 5.87
C ALA A 174 11.73 -28.69 4.67
N ASP A 175 12.69 -29.58 4.37
CA ASP A 175 12.59 -30.57 3.28
C ASP A 175 11.36 -31.47 3.41
N LYS A 176 10.95 -31.77 4.65
CA LYS A 176 9.77 -32.60 4.94
C LYS A 176 8.45 -31.98 4.43
N ASP A 177 8.44 -30.69 4.12
CA ASP A 177 7.24 -29.98 3.69
C ASP A 177 7.00 -30.13 2.17
N PHE A 178 8.01 -30.55 1.38
CA PHE A 178 7.91 -30.71 -0.07
C PHE A 178 6.78 -31.65 -0.54
N PRO A 179 6.57 -32.84 0.06
CA PRO A 179 5.46 -33.72 -0.33
C PRO A 179 4.09 -33.06 -0.21
N GLN A 180 3.86 -32.31 0.87
CA GLN A 180 2.63 -31.57 1.08
C GLN A 180 2.51 -30.45 0.04
N LYS A 181 3.59 -29.70 -0.22
CA LYS A 181 3.61 -28.60 -1.19
C LYS A 181 3.36 -29.08 -2.62
N CYS A 182 3.85 -30.26 -3.00
CA CYS A 182 3.54 -30.86 -4.31
C CYS A 182 2.04 -31.18 -4.44
N THR A 183 1.40 -31.65 -3.37
CA THR A 183 -0.05 -31.92 -3.36
C THR A 183 -0.85 -30.63 -3.44
N GLU A 184 -0.46 -29.59 -2.69
CA GLU A 184 -1.05 -28.25 -2.75
C GLU A 184 -0.91 -27.63 -4.16
N PHE A 185 0.27 -27.79 -4.79
CA PHE A 185 0.53 -27.33 -6.15
C PHE A 185 -0.44 -27.97 -7.17
N VAL A 186 -0.60 -29.29 -7.12
CA VAL A 186 -1.52 -30.02 -8.01
C VAL A 186 -2.97 -29.62 -7.75
N SER A 187 -3.36 -29.40 -6.49
CA SER A 187 -4.71 -28.95 -6.14
C SER A 187 -4.99 -27.53 -6.68
N ALA A 188 -4.06 -26.59 -6.48
CA ALA A 188 -4.22 -25.20 -6.88
C ALA A 188 -4.13 -24.99 -8.40
N HIS A 189 -3.14 -25.64 -9.05
CA HIS A 189 -2.81 -25.40 -10.46
C HIS A 189 -3.18 -26.56 -11.40
N GLY A 190 -3.70 -27.68 -10.90
CA GLY A 190 -4.02 -28.88 -11.69
C GLY A 190 -4.87 -28.60 -12.92
N ARG A 191 -5.94 -27.80 -12.78
CA ARG A 191 -6.79 -27.40 -13.92
C ARG A 191 -6.02 -26.62 -15.00
N LYS A 192 -5.07 -25.77 -14.61
CA LYS A 192 -4.21 -25.01 -15.54
C LYS A 192 -3.24 -25.97 -16.24
N LEU A 193 -2.63 -26.88 -15.50
CA LEU A 193 -1.72 -27.90 -16.02
C LEU A 193 -2.43 -28.82 -17.04
N VAL A 194 -3.66 -29.26 -16.76
CA VAL A 194 -4.48 -30.08 -17.68
C VAL A 194 -4.78 -29.33 -18.97
N ARG A 195 -5.20 -28.06 -18.89
CA ARG A 195 -5.50 -27.24 -20.08
C ARG A 195 -4.27 -27.04 -20.98
N LEU A 196 -3.09 -26.94 -20.38
CA LEU A 196 -1.82 -26.74 -21.09
C LEU A 196 -1.11 -28.06 -21.45
N ASN A 197 -1.72 -29.21 -21.14
CA ASN A 197 -1.16 -30.55 -21.37
C ASN A 197 0.25 -30.75 -20.76
N LEU A 198 0.46 -30.28 -19.53
CA LEU A 198 1.76 -30.28 -18.86
C LEU A 198 2.03 -31.51 -17.98
N ARG A 199 1.28 -32.61 -18.16
CA ARG A 199 1.41 -33.83 -17.34
C ARG A 199 2.83 -34.42 -17.35
N GLN A 200 3.48 -34.47 -18.51
CA GLN A 200 4.83 -35.01 -18.65
C GLN A 200 5.86 -34.13 -17.91
N ASN A 201 5.74 -32.80 -18.04
CA ASN A 201 6.59 -31.85 -17.32
C ASN A 201 6.43 -31.96 -15.80
N LEU A 202 5.19 -32.14 -15.32
CA LEU A 202 4.92 -32.41 -13.91
C LEU A 202 5.61 -33.69 -13.44
N MET A 203 5.48 -34.78 -14.19
CA MET A 203 6.10 -36.06 -13.84
C MET A 203 7.62 -35.98 -13.82
N LEU A 204 8.22 -35.34 -14.83
CA LEU A 204 9.66 -35.11 -14.89
C LEU A 204 10.15 -34.29 -13.69
N HIS A 205 9.43 -33.23 -13.34
CA HIS A 205 9.78 -32.41 -12.19
C HIS A 205 9.70 -33.20 -10.86
N LEU A 206 8.68 -34.03 -10.68
CA LEU A 206 8.56 -34.91 -9.52
C LEU A 206 9.71 -35.93 -9.43
N PHE A 207 10.18 -36.45 -10.56
CA PHE A 207 11.39 -37.28 -10.59
C PHE A 207 12.65 -36.49 -10.21
N ASN A 208 12.82 -35.26 -10.71
CA ASN A 208 13.94 -34.41 -10.31
C ASN A 208 13.95 -34.12 -8.79
N LEU A 209 12.77 -33.95 -8.19
CA LEU A 209 12.63 -33.78 -6.73
C LEU A 209 12.91 -35.07 -5.96
N TRP A 210 12.59 -36.24 -6.53
CA TRP A 210 12.97 -37.53 -5.95
C TRP A 210 14.48 -37.78 -6.02
N ASP A 211 15.12 -37.45 -7.14
CA ASP A 211 16.57 -37.51 -7.30
C ASP A 211 17.29 -36.61 -6.30
N SER A 212 16.69 -35.44 -6.01
CA SER A 212 17.13 -34.50 -4.98
C SER A 212 16.84 -34.95 -3.54
N ARG A 213 16.30 -36.16 -3.34
CA ARG A 213 15.91 -36.74 -2.04
C ARG A 213 14.82 -35.99 -1.27
N LEU A 214 14.04 -35.15 -1.95
CA LEU A 214 12.93 -34.40 -1.36
C LEU A 214 11.61 -35.20 -1.38
N LEU A 215 11.48 -36.15 -2.30
CA LEU A 215 10.29 -36.99 -2.45
C LEU A 215 10.60 -38.48 -2.28
N SER A 216 9.54 -39.27 -2.15
CA SER A 216 9.57 -40.73 -2.20
C SER A 216 8.66 -41.22 -3.34
N PRO A 217 8.80 -42.48 -3.79
CA PRO A 217 7.94 -43.02 -4.84
C PRO A 217 6.44 -42.96 -4.51
N SER A 218 6.06 -43.10 -3.23
CA SER A 218 4.66 -42.98 -2.81
C SER A 218 4.12 -41.56 -2.96
N HIS A 219 4.95 -40.54 -2.72
CA HIS A 219 4.57 -39.14 -2.92
C HIS A 219 4.34 -38.82 -4.41
N ILE A 220 5.20 -39.34 -5.29
CA ILE A 220 5.05 -39.19 -6.74
C ILE A 220 3.70 -39.79 -7.20
N LEU A 221 3.42 -41.03 -6.78
CA LEU A 221 2.19 -41.72 -7.17
C LEU A 221 0.95 -40.97 -6.68
N SER A 222 0.98 -40.45 -5.44
CA SER A 222 -0.11 -39.65 -4.87
C SER A 222 -0.37 -38.37 -5.69
N CYS A 223 0.68 -37.63 -6.03
CA CYS A 223 0.57 -36.39 -6.80
C CYS A 223 0.02 -36.63 -8.22
N ILE A 224 0.50 -37.68 -8.90
CA ILE A 224 0.03 -38.03 -10.24
C ILE A 224 -1.42 -38.53 -10.21
N SER A 225 -1.79 -39.33 -9.21
CA SER A 225 -3.17 -39.78 -9.03
C SER A 225 -4.13 -38.62 -8.79
N ALA A 226 -3.73 -37.63 -7.99
CA ALA A 226 -4.50 -36.40 -7.78
C ALA A 226 -4.65 -35.59 -9.08
N TYR A 227 -3.58 -35.48 -9.86
CA TYR A 227 -3.62 -34.80 -11.16
C TYR A 227 -4.56 -35.52 -12.15
N ASP A 228 -4.48 -36.84 -12.24
CA ASP A 228 -5.28 -37.66 -13.16
C ASP A 228 -6.78 -37.57 -12.79
N SER A 229 -7.11 -37.55 -11.48
CA SER A 229 -8.48 -37.30 -11.02
C SER A 229 -9.00 -35.93 -11.47
N ILE A 230 -8.18 -34.87 -11.37
CA ILE A 230 -8.56 -33.54 -11.88
C ILE A 230 -8.76 -33.58 -13.39
N GLN A 231 -7.92 -34.29 -14.13
CA GLN A 231 -8.05 -34.43 -15.58
C GLN A 231 -9.40 -35.06 -15.97
N GLU A 232 -9.81 -36.13 -15.30
CA GLU A 232 -11.12 -36.76 -15.51
C GLU A 232 -12.28 -35.79 -15.27
N THR A 233 -12.23 -34.97 -14.20
CA THR A 233 -13.26 -33.95 -13.94
C THR A 233 -13.34 -32.87 -15.03
N VAL A 234 -12.20 -32.47 -15.58
CA VAL A 234 -12.15 -31.47 -16.65
C VAL A 234 -12.69 -32.04 -17.96
N ASP A 235 -12.38 -33.30 -18.26
CA ASP A 235 -12.83 -33.96 -19.50
C ASP A 235 -14.32 -34.32 -19.47
N THR A 236 -14.87 -34.71 -18.32
CA THR A 236 -16.32 -34.89 -18.14
C THR A 236 -17.09 -33.58 -18.33
N THR A 237 -16.56 -32.46 -17.81
CA THR A 237 -17.15 -31.12 -17.99
C THR A 237 -17.17 -30.69 -19.45
N LYS A 238 -16.11 -30.98 -20.23
CA LYS A 238 -16.08 -30.69 -21.68
C LYS A 238 -17.13 -31.48 -22.46
N ARG A 239 -17.34 -32.75 -22.08
CA ARG A 239 -18.33 -33.64 -22.73
C ARG A 239 -19.77 -33.18 -22.46
N SER A 240 -20.09 -32.74 -21.24
CA SER A 240 -21.43 -32.22 -20.91
C SER A 240 -21.72 -30.85 -21.53
N GLY A 241 -20.72 -29.97 -21.62
CA GLY A 241 -20.86 -28.65 -22.25
C GLY A 241 -21.10 -28.69 -23.78
N SER A 242 -20.69 -29.78 -24.45
CA SER A 242 -20.88 -29.94 -25.90
C SER A 242 -22.27 -30.47 -26.29
N SER A 243 -23.09 -30.94 -25.34
CA SER A 243 -24.41 -31.55 -25.64
C SER A 243 -25.59 -30.54 -25.62
N ASN A 244 -25.38 -29.28 -25.22
CA ASN A 244 -26.48 -28.32 -25.01
C ASN A 244 -26.63 -27.25 -26.11
N HIS A 245 -26.07 -27.46 -27.30
CA HIS A 245 -26.29 -26.56 -28.45
C HIS A 245 -27.03 -27.25 -29.62
N LEU A 246 -28.20 -27.82 -29.34
CA LEU A 246 -29.22 -28.12 -30.35
C LEU A 246 -30.32 -27.07 -30.23
N SER A 247 -30.22 -26.00 -31.01
CA SER A 247 -31.27 -24.98 -31.13
C SER A 247 -32.53 -25.59 -31.76
N PRO A 248 -33.74 -25.24 -31.29
CA PRO A 248 -34.98 -25.68 -31.90
C PRO A 248 -35.17 -25.00 -33.27
N GLY A 249 -35.48 -25.81 -34.28
CA GLY A 249 -35.64 -25.39 -35.66
C GLY A 249 -36.72 -24.32 -35.88
N SER A 250 -36.40 -23.35 -36.71
CA SER A 250 -37.31 -22.32 -37.20
C SER A 250 -38.40 -22.93 -38.11
N PRO A 251 -39.65 -22.42 -38.12
CA PRO A 251 -40.72 -22.97 -38.95
C PRO A 251 -40.59 -22.52 -40.41
N LYS A 252 -40.72 -23.48 -41.34
CA LYS A 252 -40.90 -23.26 -42.78
C LYS A 252 -42.16 -22.41 -43.05
N LYS A 253 -41.99 -21.20 -43.60
CA LYS A 253 -43.09 -20.44 -44.21
C LYS A 253 -43.55 -21.15 -45.49
N ARG A 254 -44.78 -21.68 -45.50
CA ARG A 254 -45.51 -22.05 -46.73
C ARG A 254 -45.94 -20.76 -47.44
N GLY A 255 -45.47 -20.56 -48.66
CA GLY A 255 -45.96 -19.51 -49.56
C GLY A 255 -47.41 -19.80 -49.92
N ARG A 256 -48.29 -18.82 -49.70
CA ARG A 256 -49.63 -18.80 -50.28
C ARG A 256 -49.56 -18.01 -51.58
N HIS A 257 -49.86 -18.74 -52.65
CA HIS A 257 -50.25 -18.25 -53.97
C HIS A 257 -51.48 -17.34 -53.81
N LEU A 258 -51.41 -16.12 -54.35
CA LEU A 258 -52.55 -15.26 -54.57
C LEU A 258 -52.56 -14.92 -56.06
N ASP A 259 -53.55 -15.50 -56.75
CA ASP A 259 -54.02 -15.09 -58.06
C ASP A 259 -54.59 -13.67 -57.99
N LEU A 260 -54.18 -12.83 -58.93
CA LEU A 260 -54.90 -11.60 -59.28
C LEU A 260 -54.83 -11.44 -60.81
N GLU A 261 -55.84 -11.99 -61.48
CA GLU A 261 -56.35 -11.42 -62.73
C GLU A 261 -57.09 -10.11 -62.45
N ARG A 262 -57.13 -9.28 -63.50
CA ARG A 262 -58.08 -8.20 -63.86
C ARG A 262 -57.70 -6.73 -63.59
N ILE A 263 -57.57 -6.07 -64.76
CA ILE A 263 -57.74 -4.66 -65.16
C ILE A 263 -56.49 -3.78 -65.00
#